data_AF-A0A4Q5WF04-F1
#
_entry.id   AF-A0A4Q5WF04-F1
#
_cell.length_a   1.000
_cell.length_b   1.000
_cell.length_c   1.000
_cell.angle_alpha   90.00
_cell.angle_beta   90.00
_cell.angle_gamma   90.00
#
_symmetry.space_group_name_H-M   'P 1'
#
loop_
_entity.id
_entity.type
_entity.pdbx_description
1 polymer ?
#
loop_
_entity_poly.entity_id
_entity_poly.type
_entity_poly.pdbx_seq_one_letter_code
_entity_poly.pdbx_strand_id
1 'polypeptide(L)'
;MTRAKSLALIAPMLLLGVETPALAVQAFGSISFVGTDTYDNTSINFTGPASILGTSTGTFAALGNCLGCVAMTSFNYVAFSPVTLLTAMNNGSTLTFRLETLTEVSRNAFGSLSIDGTGTVSQTGFESNFGRISLTS
;
A
#
# COMPACT_ATOMS: atom_id res chain seq x y z
N MET A 1 27.01 -43.30 -52.13
CA MET A 1 27.54 -43.02 -50.76
C MET A 1 27.06 -41.62 -50.37
N THR A 2 25.97 -41.54 -49.61
CA THR A 2 25.27 -40.27 -49.31
C THR A 2 25.59 -39.89 -47.87
N ARG A 3 26.23 -38.72 -47.68
CA ARG A 3 26.64 -38.19 -46.36
C ARG A 3 25.43 -37.73 -45.57
N ALA A 4 25.23 -38.29 -44.37
CA ALA A 4 24.26 -37.78 -43.40
C ALA A 4 24.82 -36.51 -42.71
N LYS A 5 24.11 -35.39 -42.83
CA LYS A 5 24.36 -34.15 -42.08
C LYS A 5 23.75 -34.29 -40.69
N SER A 6 24.57 -34.22 -39.65
CA SER A 6 24.13 -34.18 -38.26
C SER A 6 23.49 -32.83 -37.95
N LEU A 7 22.17 -32.82 -37.69
CA LEU A 7 21.46 -31.67 -37.14
C LEU A 7 21.68 -31.66 -35.62
N ALA A 8 22.37 -30.64 -35.10
CA ALA A 8 22.48 -30.40 -33.67
C ALA A 8 21.15 -29.82 -33.16
N LEU A 9 20.47 -30.57 -32.29
CA LEU A 9 19.23 -30.17 -31.62
C LEU A 9 19.60 -29.21 -30.47
N ILE A 10 19.29 -27.92 -30.61
CA ILE A 10 19.42 -26.94 -29.53
C ILE A 10 18.20 -27.10 -28.63
N ALA A 11 18.38 -27.73 -27.46
CA ALA A 11 17.35 -27.81 -26.43
C ALA A 11 17.26 -26.47 -25.68
N PRO A 12 16.08 -25.85 -25.55
CA PRO A 12 15.91 -24.68 -24.70
C PRO A 12 16.02 -25.12 -23.23
N MET A 13 17.01 -24.59 -22.51
CA MET A 13 17.07 -24.65 -21.05
C MET A 13 15.85 -23.90 -20.49
N LEU A 14 14.85 -24.65 -20.03
CA LEU A 14 13.83 -24.16 -19.10
C LEU A 14 14.57 -23.78 -17.81
N LEU A 15 14.81 -22.48 -17.63
CA LEU A 15 15.12 -21.94 -16.31
C LEU A 15 13.88 -22.17 -15.43
N LEU A 16 13.91 -23.26 -14.67
CA LEU A 16 13.05 -23.43 -13.51
C LEU A 16 13.38 -22.27 -12.57
N GLY A 17 12.55 -21.23 -12.62
CA GLY A 17 12.55 -20.17 -11.63
C GLY A 17 12.41 -20.82 -10.28
N VAL A 18 13.50 -20.84 -9.53
CA VAL A 18 13.50 -21.29 -8.15
C VAL A 18 12.65 -20.28 -7.41
N GLU A 19 11.40 -20.63 -7.15
CA GLU A 19 10.57 -19.95 -6.15
C GLU A 19 11.22 -20.22 -4.81
N THR A 20 12.23 -19.43 -4.46
CA THR A 20 12.76 -19.41 -3.10
C THR A 20 11.58 -19.07 -2.20
N PRO A 21 11.23 -19.90 -1.20
CA PRO A 21 10.23 -19.51 -0.23
C PRO A 21 10.70 -18.21 0.40
N ALA A 22 10.01 -17.12 0.06
CA ALA A 22 10.30 -15.82 0.63
C ALA A 22 10.17 -15.99 2.15
N LEU A 23 11.27 -15.77 2.86
CA LEU A 23 11.20 -15.65 4.31
C LEU A 23 10.16 -14.57 4.58
N ALA A 24 9.19 -14.93 5.42
CA ALA A 24 8.08 -14.13 5.88
C ALA A 24 8.56 -12.86 6.63
N VAL A 25 9.15 -11.90 5.90
CA VAL A 25 9.68 -10.65 6.46
C VAL A 25 8.51 -9.68 6.60
N GLN A 26 8.35 -9.11 7.79
CA GLN A 26 7.34 -8.09 8.04
C GLN A 26 7.70 -6.78 7.34
N ALA A 27 6.69 -6.06 6.82
CA ALA A 27 6.88 -4.71 6.30
C ALA A 27 7.30 -3.73 7.43
N PHE A 28 8.11 -2.73 7.13
CA PHE A 28 8.52 -1.72 8.11
C PHE A 28 8.88 -0.40 7.44
N GLY A 29 8.83 0.69 8.21
CA GLY A 29 9.20 2.04 7.77
C GLY A 29 8.02 3.01 7.87
N SER A 30 8.10 4.09 7.09
CA SER A 30 7.10 5.14 7.03
C SER A 30 6.81 5.53 5.59
N ILE A 31 5.57 5.92 5.33
CA ILE A 31 5.12 6.43 4.04
C ILE A 31 4.06 7.50 4.28
N SER A 32 4.10 8.54 3.45
CA SER A 32 3.16 9.65 3.53
C SER A 32 2.35 9.74 2.26
N PHE A 33 1.06 10.01 2.43
CA PHE A 33 0.12 10.21 1.34
C PHE A 33 -0.45 11.62 1.44
N VAL A 34 -0.66 12.25 0.30
CA VAL A 34 -1.30 13.56 0.19
C VAL A 34 -2.50 13.39 -0.72
N GLY A 35 -3.68 13.71 -0.19
CA GLY A 35 -4.94 13.67 -0.90
C GLY A 35 -5.77 14.90 -0.59
N THR A 36 -6.92 14.98 -1.23
CA THR A 36 -7.94 15.99 -0.94
C THR A 36 -9.11 15.29 -0.28
N ASP A 37 -9.65 15.89 0.77
CA ASP A 37 -10.83 15.39 1.45
C ASP A 37 -11.74 16.52 1.90
N THR A 38 -12.96 16.12 2.27
CA THR A 38 -13.92 16.93 3.01
C THR A 38 -14.42 16.10 4.18
N TYR A 39 -14.86 16.74 5.26
CA TYR A 39 -15.42 16.04 6.41
C TYR A 39 -16.53 16.84 7.09
N ASP A 40 -17.53 16.11 7.59
CA ASP A 40 -18.56 16.62 8.49
C ASP A 40 -18.34 16.04 9.88
N ASN A 41 -19.26 16.23 10.83
CA ASN A 41 -19.15 15.77 12.22
C ASN A 41 -19.02 14.25 12.43
N THR A 42 -19.27 13.44 11.41
CA THR A 42 -19.35 11.98 11.52
C THR A 42 -18.51 11.22 10.50
N SER A 43 -18.16 11.85 9.39
CA SER A 43 -17.56 11.19 8.26
C SER A 43 -16.45 12.01 7.62
N ILE A 44 -15.51 11.30 7.02
CA ILE A 44 -14.50 11.85 6.11
C ILE A 44 -14.74 11.29 4.72
N ASN A 45 -14.64 12.16 3.73
CA ASN A 45 -14.85 11.86 2.33
C ASN A 45 -13.63 12.28 1.49
N PHE A 46 -12.93 11.30 0.93
CA PHE A 46 -11.79 11.56 0.04
C PHE A 46 -12.26 11.85 -1.38
N THR A 47 -11.82 12.97 -1.96
CA THR A 47 -12.23 13.42 -3.30
C THR A 47 -11.11 13.17 -4.30
N GLY A 48 -11.12 11.99 -4.91
CA GLY A 48 -10.17 11.58 -5.95
C GLY A 48 -8.97 10.80 -5.43
N PRO A 49 -8.07 10.38 -6.33
CA PRO A 49 -6.90 9.59 -5.93
C PRO A 49 -5.88 10.47 -5.20
N ALA A 50 -5.32 9.93 -4.13
CA ALA A 50 -4.20 10.54 -3.42
C ALA A 50 -2.87 10.22 -4.10
N SER A 51 -1.81 10.86 -3.63
CA SER A 51 -0.45 10.77 -4.16
C SER A 51 0.53 10.40 -3.05
N ILE A 52 1.61 9.70 -3.40
CA ILE A 52 2.76 9.50 -2.53
C ILE A 52 3.73 10.63 -2.82
N LEU A 53 3.85 11.56 -1.88
CA LEU A 53 4.74 12.73 -1.97
C LEU A 53 5.71 12.72 -0.78
N GLY A 54 7.00 12.68 -1.06
CA GLY A 54 8.05 12.83 -0.05
C GLY A 54 9.02 11.66 -0.04
N THR A 55 9.56 11.35 1.14
CA THR A 55 10.50 10.24 1.30
C THR A 55 9.83 9.10 2.05
N SER A 56 9.56 8.00 1.34
CA SER A 56 9.19 6.71 1.92
C SER A 56 10.44 6.01 2.44
N THR A 57 10.35 5.33 3.58
CA THR A 57 11.47 4.63 4.22
C THR A 57 11.19 3.14 4.37
N GLY A 58 12.24 2.36 4.65
CA GLY A 58 12.12 0.91 4.87
C GLY A 58 11.58 0.17 3.65
N THR A 59 10.66 -0.77 3.86
CA THR A 59 10.06 -1.58 2.78
C THR A 59 9.20 -0.73 1.85
N PHE A 60 8.64 0.37 2.34
CA PHE A 60 7.79 1.27 1.55
C PHE A 60 8.58 2.16 0.58
N ALA A 61 9.92 2.24 0.71
CA ALA A 61 10.76 2.98 -0.23
C ALA A 61 10.61 2.49 -1.68
N ALA A 62 10.31 1.19 -1.87
CA ALA A 62 10.10 0.59 -3.18
C ALA A 62 8.90 1.17 -3.95
N LEU A 63 7.90 1.72 -3.25
CA LEU A 63 6.77 2.39 -3.89
C LEU A 63 7.19 3.70 -4.55
N GLY A 64 8.24 4.38 -4.07
CA GLY A 64 8.66 5.68 -4.59
C GLY A 64 7.56 6.75 -4.56
N ASN A 65 7.79 7.87 -5.25
CA ASN A 65 6.79 8.91 -5.43
C ASN A 65 5.86 8.57 -6.60
N CYS A 66 4.58 8.86 -6.44
CA CYS A 66 3.62 8.74 -7.54
C CYS A 66 2.41 9.66 -7.34
N LEU A 67 1.92 10.19 -8.46
CA LEU A 67 0.76 11.08 -8.50
C LEU A 67 -0.50 10.28 -8.86
N GLY A 68 -1.55 10.41 -8.06
CA GLY A 68 -2.85 9.78 -8.33
C GLY A 68 -2.84 8.25 -8.32
N CYS A 69 -1.86 7.63 -7.65
CA CYS A 69 -1.66 6.19 -7.58
C CYS A 69 -2.30 5.53 -6.33
N VAL A 70 -2.94 6.33 -5.48
CA VAL A 70 -3.47 5.88 -4.19
C VAL A 70 -4.98 6.00 -4.19
N ALA A 71 -5.67 4.87 -4.10
CA ALA A 71 -7.09 4.83 -3.83
C ALA A 71 -7.32 4.98 -2.32
N MET A 72 -8.16 5.93 -1.93
CA MET A 72 -8.56 6.18 -0.54
C MET A 72 -10.05 5.88 -0.38
N THR A 73 -10.44 5.27 0.73
CA THR A 73 -11.82 4.90 1.02
C THR A 73 -12.40 5.82 2.09
N SER A 74 -13.46 6.55 1.72
CA SER A 74 -14.26 7.36 2.65
C SER A 74 -14.93 6.48 3.71
N PHE A 75 -15.06 6.97 4.94
CA PHE A 75 -15.66 6.20 6.03
C PHE A 75 -16.32 7.08 7.11
N ASN A 76 -17.21 6.47 7.88
CA ASN A 76 -17.81 7.08 9.06
C ASN A 76 -16.97 6.74 10.29
N TYR A 77 -16.52 7.76 11.03
CA TYR A 77 -15.66 7.58 12.20
C TYR A 77 -16.43 7.64 13.53
N VAL A 78 -17.74 7.87 13.51
CA VAL A 78 -18.62 7.78 14.71
C VAL A 78 -19.24 6.39 14.85
N ALA A 79 -19.77 5.86 13.75
CA ALA A 79 -20.25 4.48 13.62
C ALA A 79 -19.22 3.63 12.86
N PHE A 80 -17.99 3.62 13.37
CA PHE A 80 -16.86 3.02 12.68
C PHE A 80 -16.97 1.50 12.56
N SER A 81 -16.60 0.99 11.39
CA SER A 81 -16.33 -0.42 11.12
C SER A 81 -15.01 -0.56 10.38
N PRO A 82 -14.27 -1.67 10.57
CA PRO A 82 -13.03 -1.91 9.83
C PRO A 82 -13.16 -1.70 8.33
N VAL A 83 -12.19 -1.04 7.73
CA VAL A 83 -12.22 -0.64 6.32
C VAL A 83 -10.83 -0.70 5.70
N THR A 84 -10.76 -1.14 4.44
CA THR A 84 -9.56 -0.92 3.63
C THR A 84 -9.45 0.56 3.32
N LEU A 85 -8.68 1.29 4.14
CA LEU A 85 -8.60 2.73 4.09
C LEU A 85 -7.86 3.20 2.83
N LEU A 86 -6.76 2.53 2.47
CA LEU A 86 -6.00 2.88 1.29
C LEU A 86 -5.40 1.68 0.57
N THR A 87 -5.25 1.83 -0.74
CA THR A 87 -4.46 0.95 -1.59
C THR A 87 -3.60 1.81 -2.52
N ALA A 88 -2.29 1.63 -2.45
CA ALA A 88 -1.32 2.29 -3.31
C ALA A 88 -0.67 1.26 -4.24
N MET A 89 -0.57 1.57 -5.54
CA MET A 89 0.11 0.71 -6.51
C MET A 89 1.12 1.54 -7.30
N ASN A 90 2.40 1.20 -7.17
CA ASN A 90 3.46 1.83 -7.95
C ASN A 90 4.69 0.93 -8.07
N ASN A 91 5.44 1.04 -9.17
CA ASN A 91 6.67 0.29 -9.42
C ASN A 91 6.55 -1.23 -9.21
N GLY A 92 5.39 -1.81 -9.52
CA GLY A 92 5.12 -3.24 -9.31
C GLY A 92 4.94 -3.67 -7.85
N SER A 93 4.90 -2.72 -6.90
CA SER A 93 4.57 -2.95 -5.50
C SER A 93 3.15 -2.47 -5.21
N THR A 94 2.36 -3.29 -4.51
CA THR A 94 1.06 -2.92 -3.98
C THR A 94 1.15 -2.84 -2.46
N LEU A 95 0.65 -1.75 -1.89
CA LEU A 95 0.51 -1.55 -0.45
C LEU A 95 -0.96 -1.34 -0.12
N THR A 96 -1.45 -2.05 0.88
CA THR A 96 -2.80 -1.89 1.42
C THR A 96 -2.71 -1.64 2.92
N PHE A 97 -3.48 -0.67 3.40
CA PHE A 97 -3.71 -0.48 4.83
C PHE A 97 -5.19 -0.69 5.14
N ARG A 98 -5.48 -1.70 5.95
CA ARG A 98 -6.82 -1.93 6.51
C ARG A 98 -6.86 -1.36 7.91
N LEU A 99 -7.63 -0.30 8.09
CA LEU A 99 -7.88 0.33 9.39
C LEU A 99 -8.86 -0.54 10.17
N GLU A 100 -8.44 -1.03 11.33
CA GLU A 100 -9.23 -1.95 12.16
C GLU A 100 -9.85 -1.22 13.36
N THR A 101 -9.18 -0.20 13.89
CA THR A 101 -9.65 0.55 15.06
C THR A 101 -9.25 2.02 14.97
N LEU A 102 -10.12 2.90 15.47
CA LEU A 102 -9.81 4.30 15.74
C LEU A 102 -9.36 4.45 17.18
N THR A 103 -8.25 5.13 17.40
CA THR A 103 -7.74 5.45 18.75
C THR A 103 -8.10 6.86 19.17
N GLU A 104 -8.10 7.80 18.23
CA GLU A 104 -8.48 9.19 18.49
C GLU A 104 -9.17 9.79 17.26
N VAL A 105 -10.19 10.61 17.52
CA VAL A 105 -10.80 11.51 16.55
C VAL A 105 -10.93 12.87 17.22
N SER A 106 -10.26 13.88 16.70
CA SER A 106 -10.26 15.22 17.29
C SER A 106 -10.36 16.31 16.23
N ARG A 107 -10.92 17.45 16.63
CA ARG A 107 -10.93 18.69 15.84
C ARG A 107 -10.13 19.74 16.55
N ASN A 108 -9.21 20.38 15.83
CA ASN A 108 -8.50 21.52 16.40
C ASN A 108 -9.37 22.79 16.35
N ALA A 109 -8.92 23.86 17.00
CA ALA A 109 -9.64 25.13 17.07
C ALA A 109 -9.84 25.81 15.69
N PHE A 110 -9.08 25.39 14.68
CA PHE A 110 -9.18 25.90 13.30
C PHE A 110 -10.09 25.03 12.41
N GLY A 111 -10.70 23.99 12.99
CA GLY A 111 -11.63 23.11 12.32
C GLY A 111 -11.01 21.87 11.68
N SER A 112 -9.67 21.75 11.60
CA SER A 112 -8.97 20.57 11.05
C SER A 112 -9.33 19.29 11.79
N LEU A 113 -9.54 18.23 11.03
CA LEU A 113 -9.83 16.90 11.56
C LEU A 113 -8.53 16.09 11.68
N SER A 114 -8.31 15.50 12.85
CA SER A 114 -7.25 14.52 13.08
C SER A 114 -7.87 13.17 13.44
N ILE A 115 -7.43 12.10 12.79
CA ILE A 115 -7.82 10.72 13.09
C ILE A 115 -6.56 9.88 13.24
N ASP A 116 -6.42 9.24 14.39
CA ASP A 116 -5.41 8.23 14.65
C ASP A 116 -6.04 6.85 14.75
N GLY A 117 -5.34 5.84 14.25
CA GLY A 117 -5.78 4.48 14.36
C GLY A 117 -4.71 3.43 14.12
N THR A 118 -5.13 2.17 14.27
CA THR A 118 -4.30 0.99 14.06
C THR A 118 -4.97 0.04 13.09
N GLY A 119 -4.15 -0.74 12.40
CA GLY A 119 -4.63 -1.61 11.35
C GLY A 119 -3.59 -2.63 10.91
N THR A 120 -3.92 -3.33 9.84
CA THR A 120 -3.02 -4.29 9.18
C THR A 120 -2.47 -3.65 7.90
N VAL A 121 -1.14 -3.65 7.78
CA VAL A 121 -0.40 -3.28 6.57
C VAL A 121 -0.10 -4.56 5.80
N SER A 122 -0.29 -4.53 4.49
CA SER A 122 0.14 -5.58 3.57
C SER A 122 0.89 -4.97 2.41
N GLN A 123 2.06 -5.51 2.07
CA GLN A 123 2.87 -5.05 0.95
C GLN A 123 3.34 -6.24 0.11
N THR A 124 3.28 -6.12 -1.22
CA THR A 124 3.76 -7.17 -2.14
C THR A 124 5.18 -7.61 -1.79
N GLY A 125 5.36 -8.92 -1.58
CA GLY A 125 6.65 -9.52 -1.22
C GLY A 125 6.98 -9.52 0.27
N PHE A 126 6.06 -9.04 1.13
CA PHE A 126 6.20 -9.02 2.58
C PHE A 126 4.98 -9.63 3.25
N GLU A 127 5.16 -10.11 4.48
CA GLU A 127 4.04 -10.53 5.31
C GLU A 127 3.23 -9.35 5.80
N SER A 128 1.95 -9.61 6.03
CA SER A 128 1.08 -8.62 6.67
C SER A 128 1.46 -8.43 8.13
N ASN A 129 1.43 -7.18 8.60
CA ASN A 129 1.79 -6.83 9.97
C ASN A 129 0.97 -5.66 10.51
N PHE A 130 1.07 -5.40 11.81
CA PHE A 130 0.38 -4.26 12.43
C PHE A 130 1.03 -2.94 12.02
N GLY A 131 0.20 -1.94 11.73
CA GLY A 131 0.61 -0.58 11.45
C GLY A 131 -0.29 0.46 12.14
N ARG A 132 0.17 1.70 12.07
CA ARG A 132 -0.55 2.88 12.55
C ARG A 132 -0.80 3.83 11.40
N ILE A 133 -1.86 4.60 11.49
CA ILE A 133 -2.14 5.71 10.59
C ILE A 133 -2.52 6.95 11.38
N SER A 134 -2.09 8.10 10.87
CA SER A 134 -2.50 9.44 11.29
C SER A 134 -3.02 10.14 10.03
N LEU A 135 -4.26 10.57 10.06
CA LEU A 135 -4.88 11.36 9.00
C LEU A 135 -5.11 12.77 9.53
N THR A 136 -4.68 13.76 8.75
CA THR A 136 -4.87 15.17 9.08
C THR A 136 -5.39 15.88 7.84
N SER A 137 -6.49 16.61 8.00
CA SER A 137 -7.10 17.45 6.97
C SER A 137 -7.08 18.91 7.40
#